data_AF-A0ABD1DNL3-F1
#
_entry.id   AF-A0ABD1DNL3-F1
#
_cell.length_a   1.000
_cell.length_b   1.000
_cell.length_c   1.000
_cell.angle_alpha   90.00
_cell.angle_beta   90.00
_cell.angle_gamma   90.00
#
_symmetry.space_group_name_H-M   'P 1'
#
loop_
_entity.id
_entity.type
_entity.pdbx_description
1 polymer ?
#
loop_
_entity_poly.entity_id
_entity_poly.type
_entity_poly.pdbx_seq_one_letter_code
_entity_poly.pdbx_strand_id
1 'polypeptide(L)'
;MALAPETMNVGTEPTVLHPTHDNLHWASRDLNIQLLPSHYSTGQLILRCLAEVGNIYSEVSQAPLESSRKEPIPERGRLRPLPA
;
A
#
# COMPACT_ATOMS: atom_id res chain seq x y z
N MET A 1 7.32 6.81 -29.52
CA MET A 1 6.02 7.39 -29.12
C MET A 1 5.79 6.93 -27.68
N ALA A 2 6.08 7.78 -26.70
CA ALA A 2 5.93 7.42 -25.29
C ALA A 2 4.44 7.51 -24.94
N LEU A 3 3.85 6.39 -24.51
CA LEU A 3 2.49 6.36 -23.99
C LEU A 3 2.45 7.25 -22.75
N ALA A 4 1.57 8.25 -22.74
CA ALA A 4 1.31 9.04 -21.54
C ALA A 4 0.93 8.07 -20.40
N PRO A 5 1.41 8.28 -19.16
CA PRO A 5 1.00 7.44 -18.05
C PRO A 5 -0.52 7.55 -17.91
N GLU A 6 -1.23 6.42 -17.99
CA GLU A 6 -2.67 6.39 -17.69
C GLU A 6 -2.87 7.01 -16.31
N THR A 7 -3.61 8.10 -16.25
CA THR A 7 -3.90 8.79 -14.99
C THR A 7 -4.81 7.89 -14.17
N MET A 8 -4.23 7.19 -13.20
CA MET A 8 -4.96 6.35 -12.27
C MET A 8 -5.92 7.23 -11.46
N ASN A 9 -7.22 6.97 -11.59
CA ASN A 9 -8.23 7.70 -10.83
C ASN A 9 -8.11 7.29 -9.35
N VAL A 10 -7.69 8.23 -8.52
CA VAL A 10 -7.68 8.10 -7.06
C VAL A 10 -8.91 8.82 -6.53
N GLY A 11 -9.65 8.18 -5.61
CA GLY A 11 -10.81 8.76 -4.95
C GLY A 11 -10.48 10.15 -4.38
N THR A 12 -11.37 11.11 -4.60
CA THR A 12 -11.16 12.52 -4.23
C THR A 12 -11.82 12.85 -2.90
N GLU A 13 -11.83 11.91 -1.96
CA GLU A 13 -12.38 12.15 -0.63
C GLU A 13 -11.62 13.31 0.04
N PRO A 14 -12.35 14.17 0.80
CA PRO A 14 -11.75 15.32 1.44
C PRO A 14 -10.79 14.87 2.55
N THR A 15 -9.71 15.63 2.73
CA THR A 15 -8.85 15.48 3.90
C THR A 15 -9.64 15.90 5.15
N VAL A 16 -9.68 15.04 6.16
CA VAL A 16 -10.31 15.31 7.44
C VAL A 16 -9.24 15.85 8.40
N LEU A 17 -9.54 16.98 9.04
CA LEU A 17 -8.69 17.59 10.05
C LEU A 17 -9.20 17.24 11.44
N HIS A 18 -8.28 16.78 12.28
CA HIS A 18 -8.57 16.33 13.64
C HIS A 18 -7.82 17.22 14.63
N PRO A 19 -8.52 17.90 15.56
CA PRO A 19 -7.88 18.66 16.61
C PRO A 19 -7.24 17.71 17.64
N THR A 20 -6.10 18.10 18.19
CA THR A 20 -5.49 17.44 19.34
C THR A 20 -5.64 18.31 20.60
N HIS A 21 -5.44 17.72 21.77
CA HIS A 21 -5.59 18.37 23.08
C HIS A 21 -4.56 19.49 23.36
N ASP A 22 -3.49 19.57 22.55
CA ASP A 22 -2.39 20.53 22.64
C ASP A 22 -2.48 21.65 21.58
N ASN A 23 -3.67 21.88 21.00
CA ASN A 23 -3.92 22.86 19.93
C ASN A 23 -3.13 22.59 18.63
N LEU A 24 -2.70 21.35 18.41
CA LEU A 24 -2.20 20.90 17.12
C LEU A 24 -3.34 20.26 16.31
N HIS A 25 -3.00 19.90 15.07
CA HIS A 25 -3.89 19.20 14.17
C HIS A 25 -3.16 18.04 13.52
N TRP A 26 -3.86 16.92 13.34
CA TRP A 26 -3.44 15.89 12.40
C TRP A 26 -4.50 15.74 11.32
N ALA A 27 -4.07 15.26 10.16
CA ALA A 27 -4.92 15.13 8.98
C ALA A 27 -5.02 13.65 8.58
N SER A 28 -6.21 13.19 8.22
CA SER A 28 -6.42 11.88 7.62
C SER A 28 -7.04 12.01 6.24
N ARG A 29 -6.70 11.09 5.34
CA ARG A 29 -7.33 11.01 4.02
C ARG A 29 -7.44 9.57 3.58
N ASP A 30 -8.66 9.18 3.23
CA ASP A 30 -8.94 7.88 2.63
C ASP A 30 -8.71 7.95 1.11
N LEU A 31 -8.00 6.96 0.58
CA LEU A 31 -7.68 6.86 -0.84
C LEU A 31 -8.30 5.59 -1.40
N ASN A 32 -9.11 5.73 -2.44
CA ASN A 32 -9.65 4.60 -3.19
C ASN A 32 -8.97 4.53 -4.56
N ILE A 33 -8.45 3.36 -4.94
CA ILE A 33 -7.66 3.19 -6.15
C ILE A 33 -8.10 1.91 -6.86
N GLN A 34 -8.40 2.02 -8.16
CA GLN A 34 -8.59 0.86 -9.00
C GLN A 34 -7.23 0.34 -9.48
N LEU A 35 -6.89 -0.89 -9.10
CA LEU A 35 -5.62 -1.52 -9.46
C LEU A 35 -5.77 -2.30 -10.77
N LEU A 36 -4.84 -2.07 -11.70
CA LEU A 36 -4.71 -2.82 -12.95
C LEU A 36 -3.42 -3.66 -12.89
N PRO A 37 -3.34 -4.77 -13.67
CA PRO A 37 -2.13 -5.59 -13.72
C PRO A 37 -0.86 -4.81 -14.09
N SER A 38 -0.98 -3.76 -14.89
CA SER A 38 0.11 -2.85 -15.27
C SER A 38 0.72 -2.07 -14.10
N HIS A 39 0.01 -1.95 -12.97
CA HIS A 39 0.49 -1.25 -11.77
C HIS A 39 1.40 -2.11 -10.89
N TYR A 40 1.44 -3.43 -11.14
CA TYR A 40 2.31 -4.33 -10.40
C TYR A 40 3.72 -4.32 -10.99
N SER A 41 4.71 -4.04 -10.15
CA SER A 41 6.12 -4.25 -10.49
C SER A 41 6.55 -5.59 -9.94
N THR A 42 6.95 -6.52 -10.82
CA THR A 42 7.41 -7.87 -10.41
C THR A 42 6.42 -8.63 -9.51
N GLY A 43 5.12 -8.42 -9.72
CA GLY A 43 4.06 -9.05 -8.90
C GLY A 43 3.84 -8.41 -7.53
N GLN A 44 4.53 -7.30 -7.24
CA GLN A 44 4.35 -6.51 -6.02
C GLN A 44 3.70 -5.16 -6.35
N LEU A 45 2.91 -4.69 -5.40
CA LEU A 45 2.34 -3.35 -5.41
C LEU A 45 2.99 -2.56 -4.28
N ILE A 46 3.48 -1.36 -4.57
CA ILE A 46 4.15 -0.50 -3.59
C ILE A 46 3.38 0.81 -3.51
N LEU A 47 2.86 1.14 -2.32
CA LEU A 47 2.29 2.44 -2.04
C LEU A 47 3.43 3.40 -1.68
N ARG A 48 3.56 4.49 -2.42
CA ARG A 48 4.53 5.56 -2.14
C ARG A 48 3.77 6.83 -1.74
N CYS A 49 4.07 7.36 -0.57
CA CYS A 49 3.59 8.64 -0.09
C CYS A 49 4.75 9.65 -0.10
N LEU A 50 4.49 10.85 -0.57
CA LEU A 50 5.40 11.99 -0.51
C LEU A 50 4.70 13.08 0.30
N ALA A 51 5.28 13.44 1.44
CA ALA A 51 4.83 14.55 2.27
C ALA A 51 5.72 15.76 2.00
N GLU A 52 5.13 16.88 1.61
CA GLU A 52 5.85 18.14 1.35
C GLU A 52 5.19 19.30 2.08
N VAL A 53 6.01 20.12 2.74
CA VAL A 53 5.58 21.38 3.36
C VAL A 53 6.45 22.50 2.82
N GLY A 54 5.94 23.21 1.80
CA GLY A 54 6.66 24.27 1.11
C GLY A 54 8.03 23.79 0.63
N ASN A 55 9.09 24.50 1.05
CA ASN A 55 10.48 24.15 0.78
C ASN A 55 11.26 23.71 2.04
N ILE A 56 10.57 23.48 3.17
CA ILE A 56 11.20 23.26 4.48
C ILE A 56 11.16 21.79 4.94
N TYR A 57 10.30 20.98 4.34
CA TYR A 57 10.16 19.56 4.69
C TYR A 57 9.70 18.76 3.47
N SER A 58 10.39 17.66 3.19
CA SER A 58 10.03 16.69 2.18
C SER A 58 10.44 15.31 2.68
N GLU A 59 9.47 14.40 2.77
CA GLU A 59 9.72 13.02 3.20
C GLU A 59 8.97 12.03 2.31
N VAL A 60 9.66 10.96 1.92
CA VAL A 60 9.09 9.88 1.14
C VAL A 60 8.97 8.64 2.02
N SER A 61 7.77 8.09 2.08
CA SER A 61 7.49 6.79 2.70
C SER A 61 7.00 5.79 1.66
N GLN A 62 7.43 4.54 1.78
CA GLN A 62 7.04 3.45 0.90
C GLN A 62 6.57 2.25 1.71
N ALA A 63 5.44 1.67 1.33
CA ALA A 63 4.85 0.51 1.96
C ALA A 63 4.45 -0.53 0.89
N PRO A 64 5.03 -1.75 0.90
CA PRO A 64 4.53 -2.85 0.09
C PRO A 64 3.09 -3.17 0.47
N LEU A 65 2.19 -3.16 -0.51
CA LEU A 65 0.83 -3.65 -0.40
C LEU A 65 0.86 -5.15 -0.72
N GLU A 66 1.44 -5.94 0.18
CA GLU A 66 1.44 -7.39 -0.01
C GLU A 66 -0.01 -7.88 -0.02
N SER A 67 -0.44 -8.50 -1.13
CA SER A 67 -1.56 -9.44 -1.04
C SER A 67 -1.07 -10.54 -0.11
N SER A 68 -1.77 -10.80 0.99
CA SER A 68 -1.51 -11.92 1.90
C SER A 68 -1.49 -13.24 1.12
N ARG A 69 -0.37 -13.55 0.49
CA ARG A 69 0.01 -14.88 0.01
C ARG A 69 1.03 -15.40 1.01
N LYS A 70 0.63 -15.44 2.28
CA LYS A 70 1.06 -16.57 3.09
C LYS A 70 0.37 -17.77 2.45
N GLU A 71 1.04 -18.42 1.49
CA GLU A 71 0.69 -19.80 1.19
C GLU A 71 0.66 -20.52 2.54
N PRO A 72 -0.46 -21.18 2.91
CA PRO A 72 -0.51 -21.92 4.15
C PRO A 72 0.67 -22.89 4.12
N ILE A 73 1.51 -22.84 5.16
CA ILE A 73 2.62 -23.79 5.31
C ILE A 73 1.96 -25.18 5.27
N PRO A 74 2.30 -26.05 4.30
CA PRO A 74 1.70 -27.39 4.24
C PRO A 74 1.94 -28.08 5.58
N GLU A 75 0.87 -28.59 6.21
CA GLU A 75 1.01 -29.41 7.40
C GLU A 75 1.97 -30.55 7.08
N ARG A 76 3.06 -30.66 7.83
CA ARG A 76 4.09 -31.67 7.60
C ARG A 76 3.50 -33.01 8.01
N GLY A 77 2.81 -33.65 7.06
CA GLY A 77 2.15 -34.94 7.25
C GLY A 77 3.12 -35.92 7.87
N ARG A 78 2.83 -36.36 9.09
CA ARG A 78 3.62 -37.35 9.81
C ARG A 78 3.64 -38.62 8.96
N LEU A 79 4.75 -38.89 8.27
CA LEU A 79 4.96 -40.14 7.54
C LEU A 79 4.68 -41.29 8.51
N ARG A 80 3.59 -42.04 8.26
CA ARG A 80 3.38 -43.32 8.95
C ARG A 80 4.44 -44.29 8.41
N PRO A 81 5.17 -45.02 9.28
CA PRO A 81 6.01 -46.11 8.81
C PRO A 81 5.13 -47.16 8.13
N LEU A 82 5.52 -47.61 6.95
CA LEU A 82 4.91 -48.79 6.33
C LEU A 82 5.26 -50.02 7.16
N PRO A 83 4.32 -50.94 7.44
CA PRO A 83 4.62 -52.17 8.15
C PRO A 83 5.55 -53.05 7.31
N ALA A 84 6.48 -53.71 8.01
CA ALA A 84 7.46 -54.63 7.46
C ALA A 84 6.83 -55.93 6.93
#